data_AF-A0A7S4TAD9-F1
#
_entry.id   AF-A0A7S4TAD9-F1
#
_cell.length_a   1.000
_cell.length_b   1.000
_cell.length_c   1.000
_cell.angle_alpha   90.00
_cell.angle_beta   90.00
_cell.angle_gamma   90.00
#
_symmetry.space_group_name_H-M   'P 1'
#
loop_
_entity.id
_entity.type
_entity.pdbx_description
1 polymer ?
#
loop_
_entity_poly.entity_id
_entity_poly.type
_entity_poly.pdbx_seq_one_letter_code
_entity_poly.pdbx_strand_id
1 'polypeptide(L)'
;GWGAFPPQELSISMWAAARLGALDARPAAQDSVRRLLQHAARQLRVAGARGYEPRHCANAAWALAWWQRHCRLAGVPQACKPAVCRPALRALAAEAAPRLGEFRPGELSRLLWALGSESCLRLRAHGPWLAADLRRPGRLAEFEQVDLVGVATAFAWMLDRAVWEPRGAHRERAPLSMGRGRRAAARSLGP
;
A
#
# COMPACT_ATOMS: atom_id res chain seq x y z
N GLY A 1 -13.85 19.37 4.66
CA GLY A 1 -12.53 18.88 4.21
C GLY A 1 -12.39 17.41 4.56
N TRP A 2 -11.67 16.63 3.75
CA TRP A 2 -11.57 15.15 3.86
C TRP A 2 -10.96 14.61 5.17
N GLY A 3 -10.56 15.46 6.12
CA GLY A 3 -9.95 15.06 7.41
C GLY A 3 -10.92 14.53 8.46
N ALA A 4 -12.22 14.43 8.14
CA ALA A 4 -13.28 14.06 9.09
C ALA A 4 -13.87 12.65 8.86
N PHE A 5 -13.39 11.89 7.86
CA PHE A 5 -13.94 10.57 7.60
C PHE A 5 -13.41 9.56 8.64
N PRO A 6 -14.28 8.80 9.32
CA PRO A 6 -13.84 7.65 10.08
C PRO A 6 -13.23 6.59 9.14
N PRO A 7 -12.34 5.71 9.66
CA PRO A 7 -11.72 4.61 8.92
C PRO A 7 -12.64 3.86 7.95
N GLN A 8 -13.85 3.53 8.42
CA GLN A 8 -14.85 2.78 7.67
C GLN A 8 -15.29 3.57 6.43
N GLU A 9 -15.78 4.79 6.61
CA GLU A 9 -16.27 5.63 5.51
C GLU A 9 -15.16 6.00 4.52
N LEU A 10 -13.94 6.23 5.01
CA LEU A 10 -12.79 6.51 4.14
C LEU A 10 -12.50 5.29 3.25
N SER A 11 -12.42 4.09 3.83
CA SER A 11 -12.12 2.88 3.06
C SER A 11 -13.21 2.52 2.04
N ILE A 12 -14.48 2.74 2.38
CA ILE A 12 -15.62 2.51 1.48
C ILE A 12 -15.58 3.54 0.34
N SER A 13 -15.32 4.81 0.66
CA SER A 13 -15.17 5.88 -0.34
C SER A 13 -14.01 5.60 -1.30
N MET A 14 -12.87 5.10 -0.79
CA MET A 14 -11.73 4.69 -1.61
C MET A 14 -12.11 3.57 -2.57
N TRP A 15 -12.76 2.52 -2.08
CA TRP A 15 -13.20 1.39 -2.90
C TRP A 15 -14.19 1.82 -3.98
N ALA A 16 -15.20 2.61 -3.61
CA ALA A 16 -16.21 3.13 -4.52
C ALA A 16 -15.57 4.02 -5.59
N ALA A 17 -14.68 4.94 -5.19
CA ALA A 17 -13.97 5.82 -6.12
C ALA A 17 -13.12 5.01 -7.12
N ALA A 18 -12.36 4.03 -6.65
CA ALA A 18 -11.55 3.17 -7.52
C ALA A 18 -12.43 2.41 -8.53
N ARG A 19 -13.59 1.91 -8.09
CA ARG A 19 -14.52 1.16 -8.95
C ARG A 19 -15.24 2.05 -9.96
N LEU A 20 -15.69 3.23 -9.56
CA LEU A 20 -16.31 4.20 -10.46
C LEU A 20 -15.30 4.75 -11.47
N GLY A 21 -14.06 5.02 -11.06
CA GLY A 21 -12.99 5.44 -11.97
C GLY A 21 -12.57 4.36 -12.98
N ALA A 22 -12.89 3.09 -12.71
CA ALA A 22 -12.73 2.01 -13.68
C ALA A 22 -13.83 2.00 -14.75
N LEU A 23 -15.05 2.44 -14.39
CA LEU A 23 -16.21 2.49 -15.27
C LEU A 23 -16.27 3.79 -16.08
N ASP A 24 -15.80 4.90 -15.50
CA ASP A 24 -15.79 6.22 -16.12
C ASP A 24 -14.40 6.58 -16.63
N ALA A 25 -14.21 6.46 -17.95
CA ALA A 25 -12.95 6.72 -18.61
C ALA A 25 -12.64 8.22 -18.81
N ARG A 26 -13.55 9.13 -18.42
CA ARG A 26 -13.33 10.57 -18.61
C ARG A 26 -12.12 11.04 -17.78
N PRO A 27 -11.20 11.84 -18.35
CA PRO A 27 -10.01 12.31 -17.64
C PRO A 27 -10.33 13.03 -16.32
N ALA A 28 -11.40 13.84 -16.28
CA ALA A 28 -11.83 14.55 -15.07
C ALA A 28 -12.28 13.62 -13.93
N ALA A 29 -12.94 12.50 -14.26
CA ALA A 29 -13.35 11.50 -13.28
C ALA A 29 -12.11 10.76 -12.72
N GLN A 30 -11.22 10.32 -13.60
CA GLN A 30 -9.96 9.68 -13.23
C GLN A 30 -9.08 10.59 -12.36
N ASP A 31 -9.01 11.87 -12.68
CA ASP A 31 -8.30 12.86 -11.88
C ASP A 31 -8.88 13.04 -10.48
N SER A 32 -10.20 12.98 -10.37
CA SER A 32 -10.88 13.11 -9.08
C SER A 32 -10.64 11.87 -8.21
N VAL A 33 -10.71 10.67 -8.79
CA VAL A 33 -10.36 9.40 -8.12
C VAL A 33 -8.89 9.43 -7.67
N ARG A 34 -7.99 9.86 -8.56
CA ARG A 34 -6.55 10.02 -8.25
C ARG A 34 -6.34 10.93 -7.05
N ARG A 35 -6.97 12.11 -7.03
CA ARG A 35 -6.84 13.09 -5.94
C ARG A 35 -7.37 12.53 -4.62
N LEU A 36 -8.53 11.85 -4.64
CA LEU A 36 -9.12 11.22 -3.46
C LEU A 36 -8.19 10.14 -2.89
N LEU A 37 -7.75 9.19 -3.72
CA LEU A 37 -6.90 8.09 -3.27
C LEU A 37 -5.54 8.57 -2.79
N GLN A 38 -4.94 9.58 -3.44
CA GLN A 38 -3.71 10.20 -2.96
C GLN A 38 -3.91 10.90 -1.61
N HIS A 39 -5.04 11.58 -1.42
CA HIS A 39 -5.34 12.22 -0.14
C HIS A 39 -5.52 11.18 0.97
N ALA A 40 -6.34 10.15 0.75
CA ALA A 40 -6.56 9.06 1.70
C ALA A 40 -5.25 8.32 2.04
N ALA A 41 -4.41 8.05 1.04
CA ALA A 41 -3.10 7.44 1.27
C ALA A 41 -2.16 8.34 2.07
N ARG A 42 -2.20 9.67 1.88
CA ARG A 42 -1.42 10.60 2.74
C ARG A 42 -1.92 10.56 4.18
N GLN A 43 -3.23 10.50 4.41
CA GLN A 43 -3.79 10.35 5.75
C GLN A 43 -3.35 9.05 6.39
N LEU A 44 -3.52 7.91 5.72
CA LEU A 44 -3.07 6.59 6.21
C LEU A 44 -1.57 6.55 6.50
N ARG A 45 -0.74 7.21 5.67
CA ARG A 45 0.70 7.30 5.90
C ARG A 45 1.05 8.08 7.18
N VAL A 46 0.29 9.15 7.49
CA VAL A 46 0.58 10.05 8.61
C VAL A 46 -0.06 9.57 9.91
N ALA A 47 -1.34 9.23 9.87
CA ALA A 47 -2.12 8.82 11.05
C ALA A 47 -2.05 7.31 11.33
N GLY A 48 -1.55 6.52 10.38
CA GLY A 48 -1.64 5.06 10.43
C GLY A 48 -3.02 4.55 10.04
N ALA A 49 -3.25 3.26 10.28
CA ALA A 49 -4.51 2.58 10.02
C ALA A 49 -5.26 2.18 11.31
N ARG A 50 -4.93 2.81 12.44
CA ARG A 50 -5.53 2.47 13.73
C ARG A 50 -7.06 2.61 13.66
N GLY A 51 -7.76 1.58 14.12
CA GLY A 51 -9.23 1.56 14.13
C GLY A 51 -9.87 1.10 12.81
N TYR A 52 -9.06 0.71 11.82
CA TYR A 52 -9.58 -0.04 10.68
C TYR A 52 -9.95 -1.47 11.13
N GLU A 53 -11.17 -1.90 10.79
CA GLU A 53 -11.54 -3.32 10.86
C GLU A 53 -10.91 -4.10 9.69
N PRO A 54 -10.76 -5.43 9.79
CA PRO A 54 -10.18 -6.29 8.75
C PRO A 54 -10.67 -5.98 7.33
N ARG A 55 -11.99 -5.96 7.13
CA ARG A 55 -12.62 -5.64 5.84
C ARG A 55 -12.22 -4.26 5.29
N HIS A 56 -12.07 -3.27 6.16
CA HIS A 56 -11.72 -1.90 5.78
C HIS A 56 -10.23 -1.81 5.42
N CYS A 57 -9.36 -2.57 6.09
CA CYS A 57 -7.97 -2.75 5.68
C CYS A 57 -7.90 -3.35 4.27
N ALA A 58 -8.63 -4.42 4.01
CA ALA A 58 -8.66 -5.08 2.71
C ALA A 58 -9.19 -4.15 1.60
N ASN A 59 -10.28 -3.41 1.86
CA ASN A 59 -10.87 -2.49 0.89
C ASN A 59 -9.95 -1.31 0.56
N ALA A 60 -9.38 -0.66 1.58
CA ALA A 60 -8.45 0.45 1.36
C ALA A 60 -7.18 -0.02 0.63
N ALA A 61 -6.61 -1.17 1.01
CA ALA A 61 -5.44 -1.72 0.35
C ALA A 61 -5.73 -2.04 -1.12
N TRP A 62 -6.86 -2.70 -1.39
CA TRP A 62 -7.28 -3.02 -2.75
C TRP A 62 -7.47 -1.75 -3.59
N ALA A 63 -8.17 -0.74 -3.09
CA ALA A 63 -8.40 0.50 -3.82
C ALA A 63 -7.09 1.17 -4.23
N LEU A 64 -6.10 1.22 -3.32
CA LEU A 64 -4.79 1.78 -3.61
C LEU A 64 -4.03 0.95 -4.64
N ALA A 65 -3.94 -0.36 -4.45
CA ALA A 65 -3.19 -1.25 -5.34
C ALA A 65 -3.83 -1.36 -6.73
N TRP A 66 -5.16 -1.47 -6.79
CA TRP A 66 -5.92 -1.49 -8.03
C TRP A 66 -5.71 -0.20 -8.82
N TRP A 67 -5.79 0.96 -8.17
CA TRP A 67 -5.57 2.24 -8.85
C TRP A 67 -4.15 2.35 -9.40
N GLN A 68 -3.14 1.88 -8.67
CA GLN A 68 -1.79 1.81 -9.22
C GLN A 68 -1.76 0.91 -10.47
N ARG A 69 -2.32 -0.30 -10.39
CA ARG A 69 -2.41 -1.19 -11.55
C ARG A 69 -3.11 -0.51 -12.74
N HIS A 70 -4.23 0.17 -12.51
CA HIS A 70 -4.96 0.94 -13.52
C HIS A 70 -4.09 2.00 -14.18
N CYS A 71 -3.44 2.86 -13.38
CA CYS A 71 -2.51 3.85 -13.91
C CYS A 71 -1.42 3.23 -14.77
N ARG A 72 -0.84 2.10 -14.34
CA ARG A 72 0.18 1.39 -15.13
C ARG A 72 -0.36 0.93 -16.48
N LEU A 73 -1.53 0.30 -16.51
CA LEU A 73 -2.13 -0.24 -17.73
C LEU A 73 -2.59 0.88 -18.69
N ALA A 74 -3.01 2.02 -18.14
CA ALA A 74 -3.42 3.19 -18.91
C ALA A 74 -2.26 4.11 -19.32
N GLY A 75 -1.00 3.76 -19.00
CA GLY A 75 0.16 4.62 -19.29
C GLY A 75 0.22 5.91 -18.47
N VAL A 76 -0.56 6.01 -17.39
CA VAL A 76 -0.61 7.19 -16.51
C VAL A 76 0.52 7.09 -15.46
N PRO A 77 1.31 8.17 -15.25
CA PRO A 77 2.39 8.15 -14.26
C PRO A 77 1.92 7.81 -12.83
N GLN A 78 2.60 6.87 -12.19
CA GLN A 78 2.41 6.47 -10.78
C GLN A 78 3.17 7.39 -9.81
N ALA A 79 3.10 8.71 -9.99
CA ALA A 79 4.01 9.69 -9.37
C ALA A 79 4.12 9.60 -7.83
N CYS A 80 3.05 9.21 -7.14
CA CYS A 80 3.03 9.12 -5.67
C CYS A 80 3.16 7.69 -5.12
N LYS A 81 3.41 6.69 -5.97
CA LYS A 81 3.46 5.28 -5.56
C LYS A 81 4.49 5.00 -4.45
N PRO A 82 5.79 5.33 -4.62
CA PRO A 82 6.79 5.01 -3.60
C PRO A 82 6.68 5.88 -2.35
N ALA A 83 6.34 7.17 -2.49
CA ALA A 83 6.35 8.12 -1.37
C ALA A 83 5.04 8.14 -0.56
N VAL A 84 3.92 7.72 -1.14
CA VAL A 84 2.60 7.82 -0.50
C VAL A 84 1.88 6.48 -0.46
N CYS A 85 1.70 5.80 -1.60
CA CYS A 85 0.85 4.60 -1.65
C CYS A 85 1.49 3.41 -0.94
N ARG A 86 2.78 3.14 -1.18
CA ARG A 86 3.50 2.04 -0.49
C ARG A 86 3.55 2.23 1.03
N PRO A 87 3.88 3.42 1.57
CA PRO A 87 3.79 3.67 3.01
C PRO A 87 2.39 3.45 3.59
N ALA A 88 1.33 3.91 2.89
CA ALA A 88 -0.05 3.67 3.34
C ALA A 88 -0.40 2.18 3.36
N LEU A 89 -0.01 1.43 2.33
CA LEU A 89 -0.18 -0.03 2.28
C LEU A 89 0.57 -0.75 3.40
N ARG A 90 1.78 -0.30 3.74
CA ARG A 90 2.53 -0.84 4.89
C ARG A 90 1.85 -0.54 6.21
N ALA A 91 1.24 0.64 6.37
CA ALA A 91 0.45 0.96 7.57
C ALA A 91 -0.76 0.03 7.71
N LEU A 92 -1.48 -0.22 6.61
CA LEU A 92 -2.60 -1.18 6.58
C LEU A 92 -2.12 -2.62 6.88
N ALA A 93 -0.96 -3.02 6.37
CA ALA A 93 -0.37 -4.33 6.65
C ALA A 93 -0.01 -4.48 8.13
N ALA A 94 0.56 -3.43 8.75
CA ALA A 94 0.92 -3.43 10.16
C ALA A 94 -0.32 -3.55 11.07
N GLU A 95 -1.40 -2.83 10.75
CA GLU A 95 -2.68 -2.94 11.47
C GLU A 95 -3.34 -4.32 11.29
N ALA A 96 -3.24 -4.90 10.09
CA ALA A 96 -3.86 -6.19 9.77
C ALA A 96 -3.12 -7.39 10.39
N ALA A 97 -1.79 -7.32 10.51
CA ALA A 97 -0.94 -8.44 10.95
C ALA A 97 -1.36 -9.11 12.28
N PRO A 98 -1.72 -8.38 13.36
CA PRO A 98 -2.16 -9.03 14.59
C PRO A 98 -3.56 -9.65 14.52
N ARG A 99 -4.33 -9.37 13.46
CA ARG A 99 -5.78 -9.68 13.38
C ARG A 99 -6.14 -10.57 12.20
N LEU A 100 -5.18 -11.28 11.62
CA LEU A 100 -5.39 -12.09 10.41
C LEU A 100 -6.49 -13.14 10.58
N GLY A 101 -6.67 -13.66 11.79
CA GLY A 101 -7.74 -14.59 12.13
C GLY A 101 -9.15 -14.00 12.07
N GLU A 102 -9.28 -12.68 12.09
CA GLU A 102 -10.56 -11.99 11.97
C GLU A 102 -10.95 -11.74 10.51
N PHE A 103 -10.02 -11.87 9.56
CA PHE A 103 -10.32 -11.71 8.14
C PHE A 103 -11.10 -12.91 7.63
N ARG A 104 -12.17 -12.64 6.88
CA ARG A 104 -12.76 -13.65 6.01
C ARG A 104 -11.74 -14.03 4.91
N PRO A 105 -11.75 -15.28 4.42
CA PRO A 105 -10.82 -15.76 3.40
C PRO A 105 -10.64 -14.81 2.20
N GLY A 106 -11.73 -14.37 1.59
CA GLY A 106 -11.67 -13.43 0.46
C GLY A 106 -11.20 -12.02 0.82
N GLU A 107 -11.36 -11.57 2.07
CA GLU A 107 -10.82 -10.30 2.53
C GLU A 107 -9.30 -10.41 2.71
N LEU A 108 -8.83 -11.50 3.32
CA LEU A 108 -7.41 -11.78 3.47
C LEU A 108 -6.74 -11.94 2.11
N SER A 109 -7.32 -12.73 1.21
CA SER A 109 -6.80 -12.92 -0.15
C SER A 109 -6.67 -11.58 -0.89
N ARG A 110 -7.70 -10.72 -0.82
CA ARG A 110 -7.68 -9.37 -1.40
C ARG A 110 -6.60 -8.46 -0.80
N LEU A 111 -6.45 -8.48 0.52
CA LEU A 111 -5.40 -7.74 1.21
C LEU A 111 -4.02 -8.20 0.74
N LEU A 112 -3.78 -9.52 0.70
CA LEU A 112 -2.48 -10.08 0.28
C LEU A 112 -2.17 -9.81 -1.18
N TRP A 113 -3.17 -9.88 -2.06
CA TRP A 113 -3.01 -9.47 -3.45
C TRP A 113 -2.61 -7.99 -3.56
N ALA A 114 -3.27 -7.11 -2.81
CA ALA A 114 -2.96 -5.67 -2.84
C ALA A 114 -1.54 -5.38 -2.34
N LEU A 115 -1.17 -5.94 -1.18
CA LEU A 115 0.16 -5.76 -0.61
C LEU A 115 1.26 -6.42 -1.46
N GLY A 116 0.97 -7.59 -2.01
CA GLY A 116 1.87 -8.35 -2.86
C GLY A 116 2.13 -7.68 -4.21
N SER A 117 1.10 -7.19 -4.88
CA SER A 117 1.21 -6.54 -6.20
C SER A 117 1.99 -5.23 -6.15
N GLU A 118 1.98 -4.55 -5.01
CA GLU A 118 2.65 -3.28 -4.78
C GLU A 118 4.05 -3.41 -4.14
N SER A 119 4.58 -4.63 -4.01
CA SER A 119 5.87 -4.95 -3.36
C SER A 119 5.94 -4.52 -1.88
N CYS A 120 4.82 -4.59 -1.17
CA CYS A 120 4.75 -4.31 0.26
C CYS A 120 4.94 -5.55 1.14
N LEU A 121 4.78 -6.76 0.58
CA LEU A 121 5.10 -8.01 1.25
C LEU A 121 6.55 -8.45 0.99
N ARG A 122 7.10 -9.13 1.98
CA ARG A 122 8.48 -9.64 2.05
C ARG A 122 8.48 -10.97 2.76
N LEU A 123 9.08 -12.00 2.16
CA LEU A 123 9.06 -13.35 2.71
C LEU A 123 9.59 -13.40 4.15
N ARG A 124 10.74 -12.75 4.42
CA ARG A 124 11.36 -12.77 5.75
C ARG A 124 10.53 -12.07 6.83
N ALA A 125 9.91 -10.94 6.48
CA ALA A 125 9.17 -10.13 7.44
C ALA A 125 7.72 -10.60 7.62
N HIS A 126 7.12 -11.16 6.57
CA HIS A 126 5.68 -11.45 6.55
C HIS A 126 5.33 -12.93 6.41
N GLY A 127 6.26 -13.75 5.90
CA GLY A 127 6.08 -15.19 5.78
C GLY A 127 5.77 -15.90 7.10
N PRO A 128 6.48 -15.63 8.22
CA PRO A 128 6.23 -16.32 9.48
C PRO A 128 4.80 -16.15 10.01
N TRP A 129 4.29 -14.91 10.04
CA TRP A 129 2.94 -14.67 10.56
C TRP A 129 1.84 -15.12 9.59
N LEU A 130 2.07 -15.04 8.27
CA LEU A 130 1.13 -15.60 7.28
C LEU A 130 1.04 -17.13 7.40
N ALA A 131 2.19 -17.79 7.50
CA ALA A 131 2.24 -19.23 7.64
C ALA A 131 1.61 -19.68 8.98
N ALA A 132 1.82 -18.92 10.05
CA ALA A 132 1.17 -19.19 11.33
C ALA A 132 -0.36 -19.10 11.22
N ASP A 133 -0.89 -18.06 10.58
CA ASP A 133 -2.34 -17.90 10.37
C ASP A 133 -2.92 -19.07 9.59
N LEU A 134 -2.31 -19.40 8.44
CA LEU A 134 -2.79 -20.42 7.51
C LEU A 134 -2.67 -21.85 8.05
N ARG A 135 -1.72 -22.12 8.96
CA ARG A 135 -1.56 -23.44 9.58
C ARG A 135 -2.56 -23.72 10.70
N ARG A 136 -3.36 -22.74 11.12
CA ARG A 136 -4.38 -22.99 12.14
C ARG A 136 -5.35 -24.09 11.66
N PRO A 137 -5.77 -25.01 12.54
CA PRO A 137 -6.69 -26.08 12.17
C PRO A 137 -7.95 -25.53 11.48
N GLY A 138 -8.32 -26.11 10.34
CA GLY A 138 -9.49 -25.69 9.56
C GLY A 138 -9.32 -24.42 8.73
N ARG A 139 -8.31 -23.58 8.98
CA ARG A 139 -8.18 -22.27 8.33
C ARG A 139 -8.12 -22.35 6.82
N LEU A 140 -7.31 -23.27 6.26
CA LEU A 140 -7.23 -23.44 4.80
C LEU A 140 -8.55 -23.94 4.18
N ALA A 141 -9.37 -24.68 4.94
CA ALA A 141 -10.65 -25.19 4.47
C ALA A 141 -11.73 -24.09 4.38
N GLU A 142 -11.52 -22.94 5.04
CA GLU A 142 -12.40 -21.79 4.92
C GLU A 142 -12.28 -21.10 3.55
N PHE A 143 -11.14 -21.24 2.88
CA PHE A 143 -10.87 -20.53 1.63
C PHE A 143 -11.56 -21.20 0.44
N GLU A 144 -12.19 -20.39 -0.39
CA GLU A 144 -12.55 -20.84 -1.73
C GLU A 144 -11.31 -20.95 -2.63
N GLN A 145 -11.45 -21.68 -3.74
CA GLN A 145 -10.37 -21.91 -4.69
C GLN A 145 -9.76 -20.58 -5.19
N VAL A 146 -10.61 -19.61 -5.52
CA VAL A 146 -10.17 -18.29 -5.98
C VAL A 146 -9.37 -17.53 -4.93
N ASP A 147 -9.72 -17.69 -3.65
CA ASP A 147 -9.03 -17.02 -2.55
C ASP A 147 -7.65 -17.62 -2.32
N LEU A 148 -7.54 -18.96 -2.38
CA LEU A 148 -6.27 -19.69 -2.30
C LEU A 148 -5.30 -19.28 -3.42
N VAL A 149 -5.80 -19.08 -4.64
CA VAL A 149 -4.98 -18.59 -5.76
C VAL A 149 -4.40 -17.22 -5.43
N GLY A 150 -5.19 -16.31 -4.85
CA GLY A 150 -4.71 -15.00 -4.44
C GLY A 150 -3.64 -15.06 -3.35
N VAL A 151 -3.83 -15.92 -2.34
CA VAL A 151 -2.84 -16.18 -1.28
C VAL A 151 -1.55 -16.76 -1.87
N ALA A 152 -1.65 -17.80 -2.70
CA ALA A 152 -0.51 -18.45 -3.34
C ALA A 152 0.27 -17.48 -4.24
N THR A 153 -0.43 -16.61 -4.98
CA THR A 153 0.17 -15.57 -5.81
C THR A 153 0.97 -14.57 -4.96
N ALA A 154 0.45 -14.18 -3.79
CA ALA A 154 1.19 -13.31 -2.87
C ALA A 154 2.48 -13.97 -2.35
N PHE A 155 2.45 -15.26 -2.03
CA PHE A 155 3.65 -16.04 -1.69
C PHE A 155 4.63 -16.12 -2.85
N ALA A 156 4.16 -16.38 -4.07
CA ALA A 156 4.99 -16.41 -5.27
C ALA A 156 5.72 -15.08 -5.47
N TRP A 157 5.02 -13.94 -5.36
CA TRP A 157 5.65 -12.61 -5.42
C TRP A 157 6.62 -12.34 -4.27
N MET A 158 6.41 -12.90 -3.08
CA MET A 158 7.37 -12.77 -1.99
C MET A 158 8.64 -13.60 -2.24
N LEU A 159 8.50 -14.81 -2.79
CA LEU A 159 9.59 -15.71 -3.13
C LEU A 159 10.41 -15.15 -4.29
N ASP A 160 9.75 -14.76 -5.38
CA ASP A 160 10.37 -14.13 -6.55
C ASP A 160 11.30 -12.99 -6.13
N ARG A 161 10.81 -12.07 -5.29
CA ARG A 161 11.60 -10.96 -4.78
C ARG A 161 12.70 -11.37 -3.80
N ALA A 162 12.48 -12.41 -3.00
CA ALA A 162 13.51 -12.91 -2.09
C ALA A 162 14.69 -13.54 -2.84
N VAL A 163 14.44 -14.11 -4.02
CA VAL A 163 15.45 -14.73 -4.89
C VAL A 163 16.12 -13.69 -5.79
N TRP A 164 15.32 -12.83 -6.44
CA TRP A 164 15.80 -12.03 -7.58
C TRP A 164 15.97 -10.53 -7.31
N GLU A 165 15.44 -9.94 -6.22
CA GLU A 165 15.71 -8.52 -5.92
C GLU A 165 17.07 -8.34 -5.20
N PRO A 166 17.96 -7.46 -5.69
CA PRO A 166 19.24 -7.19 -5.04
C PRO A 166 19.07 -6.73 -3.58
N ARG A 167 19.90 -7.26 -2.68
CA ARG A 167 19.95 -6.82 -1.28
C ARG A 167 20.24 -5.31 -1.24
N GLY A 168 19.22 -4.50 -0.95
CA GLY A 168 19.34 -3.04 -0.81
C GLY A 168 18.57 -2.20 -1.83
N ALA A 169 17.88 -2.79 -2.83
CA ALA A 169 17.14 -2.06 -3.87
C ALA A 169 16.03 -1.11 -3.36
N HIS A 170 15.65 -1.22 -2.09
CA HIS A 170 14.63 -0.38 -1.44
C HIS A 170 15.10 0.34 -0.17
N ARG A 171 16.41 0.36 0.12
CA ARG A 171 16.91 1.37 1.06
C ARG A 171 16.64 2.72 0.41
N GLU A 172 15.71 3.47 0.99
CA GLU A 172 15.42 4.84 0.60
C GLU A 172 16.75 5.54 0.35
N ARG A 173 16.96 6.01 -0.89
CA ARG A 173 18.01 6.99 -1.14
C ARG A 173 17.64 8.17 -0.26
N ALA A 174 18.32 8.30 0.88
CA ALA A 174 18.29 9.51 1.67
C ALA A 174 18.52 10.67 0.68
N PRO A 175 17.74 11.76 0.76
CA PRO A 175 17.99 12.90 -0.09
C PRO A 175 19.45 13.31 0.16
N LEU A 176 20.26 13.26 -0.90
CA LEU A 176 21.61 13.81 -0.90
C LEU A 176 21.47 15.24 -0.37
N SER A 177 22.01 15.51 0.81
CA SER A 177 22.06 16.87 1.31
C SER A 177 22.90 17.66 0.30
N MET A 178 22.23 18.52 -0.47
CA MET A 178 22.92 19.46 -1.34
C MET A 178 23.76 20.37 -0.45
N GLY A 179 25.06 20.37 -0.74
CA GLY A 179 26.08 21.05 0.03
C GLY A 179 25.78 22.53 0.21
N ARG A 180 26.00 23.01 1.45
CA ARG A 180 26.21 24.43 1.68
C ARG A 180 27.55 24.82 1.08
N GLY A 181 27.49 25.32 -0.15
CA GLY A 181 28.57 26.04 -0.80
C GLY A 181 28.98 27.25 0.03
N ARG A 182 30.29 27.38 0.18
CA ARG A 182 31.04 28.52 0.73
C ARG A 182 30.45 29.87 0.29
N ARG A 183 30.26 30.78 1.23
CA ARG A 183 30.43 32.22 1.00
C ARG A 183 31.55 32.71 1.89
N ALA A 184 32.68 32.99 1.24
CA ALA A 184 33.72 33.86 1.79
C ALA A 184 33.10 35.27 1.91
N ALA A 185 33.19 35.85 3.10
CA ALA A 185 33.01 37.27 3.31
C ALA A 185 34.33 37.78 3.90
N ALA A 186 35.09 38.48 3.06
CA ALA A 186 36.22 39.29 3.47
C ALA A 186 35.75 40.28 4.55
N ARG A 187 36.41 40.25 5.70
CA ARG A 187 36.38 41.36 6.65
C ARG A 187 37.70 42.11 6.52
N SER A 188 37.57 43.30 5.96
CA SER A 188 38.50 44.42 6.01
C SER A 188 39.00 44.67 7.43
N LEU A 189 40.32 44.69 7.60
CA LEU A 189 41.01 45.24 8.75
C LEU A 189 41.26 46.73 8.49
N GLY A 190 40.70 47.56 9.37
CA GLY A 190 41.33 48.78 9.88
C GLY A 190 41.19 50.08 9.06
N PRO A 191 41.18 51.23 9.76
CA PRO A 191 40.83 52.56 9.23
C PRO A 191 41.89 53.19 8.32
#